data_AF-A0A2B7ZFN3-F1
#
_entry.id   AF-A0A2B7ZFN3-F1
#
_cell.length_a   1.000
_cell.length_b   1.000
_cell.length_c   1.000
_cell.angle_alpha   90.00
_cell.angle_beta   90.00
_cell.angle_gamma   90.00
#
_symmetry.space_group_name_H-M   'P 1'
#
loop_
_entity.id
_entity.type
_entity.pdbx_description
1 polymer ?
#
loop_
_entity_poly.entity_id
_entity_poly.type
_entity_poly.pdbx_seq_one_letter_code
_entity_poly.pdbx_strand_id
1 'polypeptide(L)'
;MANLVKFYIVGTIPTRRLLQLMALAYQTANDLHLHPKAVLIRSDIHDTTSILGTYQKDPKGLHLTICFKDAEQLANNTHIASHGYVTDRLKNFIHEATHTPEKQDGTKKKNGVDVWPGGLKCVVEVAYGQVPKQEEIQVE
;
A
#
# COMPACT_ATOMS: atom_id res chain seq x y z
N MET A 1 -13.23 -13.96 15.73
CA MET A 1 -12.26 -12.87 15.98
C MET A 1 -12.19 -11.99 14.75
N ALA A 2 -12.12 -10.67 14.91
CA ALA A 2 -12.02 -9.75 13.78
C ALA A 2 -10.66 -9.89 13.08
N ASN A 3 -10.61 -9.74 11.74
CA ASN A 3 -9.36 -9.67 11.01
C ASN A 3 -8.70 -8.31 11.28
N LEU A 4 -7.71 -8.24 12.17
CA LEU A 4 -6.96 -7.00 12.41
C LEU A 4 -5.89 -6.77 11.33
N VAL A 5 -5.75 -5.52 10.90
CA VAL A 5 -4.84 -5.08 9.84
C VAL A 5 -3.96 -3.96 10.36
N LYS A 6 -2.65 -4.16 10.28
CA LYS A 6 -1.64 -3.14 10.60
C LYS A 6 -1.31 -2.33 9.37
N PHE A 7 -1.31 -1.00 9.52
CA PHE A 7 -0.87 -0.10 8.47
C PHE A 7 0.53 0.46 8.77
N TYR A 8 1.32 0.55 7.71
CA TYR A 8 2.66 1.11 7.68
C TYR A 8 2.76 2.11 6.54
N ILE A 9 3.66 3.08 6.66
CA ILE A 9 3.90 4.09 5.62
C ILE A 9 5.39 4.21 5.33
N VAL A 10 5.72 4.53 4.07
CA VAL A 10 7.08 4.98 3.71
C VAL A 10 7.07 6.49 3.51
N GLY A 11 8.04 7.17 4.12
CA GLY A 11 8.19 8.62 4.02
C GLY A 11 7.12 9.40 4.77
N THR A 12 6.97 10.67 4.44
CA THR A 12 6.05 11.59 5.12
C THR A 12 4.79 11.79 4.28
N ILE A 13 3.68 11.18 4.69
CA ILE A 13 2.36 11.38 4.10
C ILE A 13 1.48 12.16 5.09
N PRO A 14 0.86 13.28 4.70
CA PRO A 14 -0.01 14.03 5.60
C PRO A 14 -1.16 13.16 6.13
N THR A 15 -1.45 13.21 7.44
CA THR A 15 -2.48 12.38 8.08
C THR A 15 -3.84 12.49 7.40
N ARG A 16 -4.22 13.69 6.95
CA ARG A 16 -5.46 13.95 6.20
C ARG A 16 -5.62 13.11 4.93
N ARG A 17 -4.49 12.67 4.33
CA ARG A 17 -4.47 11.83 3.12
C ARG A 17 -4.53 10.34 3.47
N LEU A 18 -4.05 9.94 4.65
CA LEU A 18 -3.92 8.53 5.02
C LEU A 18 -5.27 7.81 5.03
N LEU A 19 -6.34 8.46 5.49
CA LEU A 19 -7.69 7.87 5.47
C LEU A 19 -8.13 7.47 4.06
N GLN A 20 -7.92 8.36 3.09
CA GLN A 20 -8.22 8.10 1.68
C GLN A 20 -7.34 6.96 1.15
N LEU A 21 -6.03 7.00 1.42
CA LEU A 21 -5.09 5.98 0.92
C LEU A 21 -5.36 4.59 1.54
N MET A 22 -5.76 4.52 2.81
CA MET A 22 -6.18 3.28 3.47
C MET A 22 -7.44 2.70 2.82
N ALA A 23 -8.42 3.55 2.51
CA ALA A 23 -9.63 3.12 1.81
C ALA A 23 -9.34 2.60 0.39
N LEU A 24 -8.45 3.27 -0.35
CA LEU A 24 -8.00 2.82 -1.68
C LEU A 24 -7.17 1.52 -1.59
N ALA A 25 -6.35 1.38 -0.55
CA ALA A 25 -5.59 0.16 -0.30
C ALA A 25 -6.52 -1.05 -0.05
N TYR A 26 -7.60 -0.89 0.70
CA TYR A 26 -8.58 -1.97 0.89
C TYR A 26 -9.33 -2.33 -0.39
N GLN A 27 -9.67 -1.36 -1.25
CA GLN A 27 -10.24 -1.67 -2.55
C GLN A 27 -9.25 -2.45 -3.42
N THR A 28 -7.97 -2.06 -3.38
CA THR A 28 -6.90 -2.76 -4.11
C THR A 28 -6.67 -4.18 -3.57
N ALA A 29 -6.79 -4.39 -2.25
CA ALA A 29 -6.71 -5.72 -1.65
C ALA A 29 -7.93 -6.60 -2.00
N ASN A 30 -9.12 -6.00 -2.08
CA ASN A 30 -10.34 -6.69 -2.49
C ASN A 30 -10.28 -7.18 -3.95
N ASP A 31 -9.63 -6.43 -4.85
CA ASP A 31 -9.38 -6.87 -6.24
C ASP A 31 -8.56 -8.17 -6.30
N LEU A 32 -7.64 -8.35 -5.35
CA LEU A 32 -6.88 -9.60 -5.16
C LEU A 32 -7.64 -10.70 -4.40
N HIS A 33 -8.85 -10.44 -3.91
CA HIS A 33 -9.54 -11.27 -2.92
C HIS A 33 -8.67 -11.58 -1.67
N LEU A 34 -7.78 -10.64 -1.31
CA LEU A 34 -6.84 -10.82 -0.22
C LEU A 34 -7.47 -10.43 1.13
N HIS A 35 -7.11 -11.16 2.18
CA HIS A 35 -7.40 -10.78 3.57
C HIS A 35 -6.12 -10.29 4.25
N PRO A 36 -5.71 -9.02 4.02
CA PRO A 36 -4.45 -8.52 4.52
C PRO A 36 -4.42 -8.52 6.06
N LYS A 37 -3.23 -8.78 6.59
CA LYS A 37 -2.82 -8.57 7.98
C LYS A 37 -1.89 -7.37 8.12
N ALA A 38 -1.16 -7.04 7.06
CA ALA A 38 -0.34 -5.84 6.99
C ALA A 38 -0.48 -5.16 5.63
N VAL A 39 -0.55 -3.83 5.66
CA VAL A 39 -0.61 -2.97 4.48
C VAL A 39 0.48 -1.92 4.60
N LEU A 40 1.32 -1.81 3.58
CA LEU A 40 2.34 -0.75 3.47
C LEU A 40 1.93 0.23 2.37
N ILE A 41 1.58 1.45 2.75
CA ILE A 41 1.35 2.55 1.81
C ILE A 41 2.72 3.13 1.45
N ARG A 42 3.12 2.96 0.19
CA ARG A 42 4.46 3.35 -0.27
C ARG A 42 4.54 4.73 -0.90
N SER A 43 3.40 5.31 -1.24
CA SER A 43 3.31 6.63 -1.86
C SER A 43 1.92 7.24 -1.70
N ASP A 44 1.84 8.57 -1.80
CA ASP A 44 0.59 9.25 -2.17
C ASP A 44 0.30 8.99 -3.66
N ILE A 45 -0.86 9.39 -4.15
CA ILE A 45 -1.26 9.26 -5.56
C ILE A 45 -0.25 10.00 -6.45
N HIS A 46 0.27 9.36 -7.50
CA HIS A 46 1.17 9.94 -8.50
C HIS A 46 0.99 9.29 -9.87
N ASP A 47 1.51 9.93 -10.93
CA ASP A 47 1.36 9.48 -12.33
C ASP A 47 2.66 8.87 -12.89
N THR A 48 3.59 8.46 -12.04
CA THR A 48 4.92 7.99 -12.44
C THR A 48 5.22 6.59 -11.94
N THR A 49 5.99 5.81 -12.71
CA THR A 49 6.44 4.47 -12.34
C THR A 49 7.83 4.20 -12.91
N SER A 50 8.42 3.05 -12.58
CA SER A 50 9.64 2.56 -13.23
C SER A 50 9.30 1.48 -14.26
N ILE A 51 9.51 1.76 -15.55
CA ILE A 51 9.33 0.79 -16.65
C ILE A 51 10.69 0.49 -17.26
N LEU A 52 11.04 -0.80 -17.32
CA LEU A 52 12.38 -1.26 -17.73
C LEU A 52 13.52 -0.51 -16.99
N GLY A 53 13.21 -0.09 -15.77
CA GLY A 53 14.14 0.62 -14.91
C GLY A 53 14.32 2.11 -15.20
N THR A 54 13.55 2.70 -16.10
CA THR A 54 13.50 4.15 -16.31
C THR A 54 12.29 4.72 -15.59
N TYR A 55 12.49 5.79 -14.82
CA TYR A 55 11.39 6.51 -14.18
C TYR A 55 10.69 7.38 -15.23
N GLN A 56 9.39 7.16 -15.40
CA GLN A 56 8.59 7.82 -16.44
C GLN A 56 7.12 7.90 -16.01
N LYS A 57 6.29 8.59 -16.80
CA LYS A 57 4.84 8.54 -16.60
C LYS A 57 4.32 7.11 -16.77
N ASP A 58 3.45 6.71 -15.86
CA ASP A 58 2.73 5.45 -15.94
C ASP A 58 1.66 5.58 -17.04
N PRO A 59 1.67 4.70 -18.07
CA PRO A 59 0.66 4.69 -19.13
C PRO A 59 -0.77 4.52 -18.63
N LYS A 60 -0.97 3.91 -17.45
CA LYS A 60 -2.27 3.74 -16.79
C LYS A 60 -2.68 4.95 -15.95
N GLY A 61 -1.79 5.93 -15.78
CA GLY A 61 -2.10 7.22 -15.15
C GLY A 61 -1.91 7.24 -13.63
N LEU A 62 -2.78 7.98 -12.94
CA LEU A 62 -2.66 8.24 -11.51
C LEU A 62 -2.92 6.98 -10.69
N HIS A 63 -2.03 6.69 -9.77
CA HIS A 63 -2.15 5.54 -8.87
C HIS A 63 -1.45 5.81 -7.54
N LEU A 64 -1.84 5.04 -6.53
CA LEU A 64 -1.02 4.86 -5.33
C LEU A 64 -0.29 3.51 -5.41
N THR A 65 0.89 3.42 -4.80
CA THR A 65 1.65 2.16 -4.66
C THR A 65 1.46 1.59 -3.26
N ILE A 66 1.01 0.33 -3.18
CA ILE A 66 0.77 -0.38 -1.91
C ILE A 66 1.50 -1.73 -1.92
N CYS A 67 1.88 -2.22 -0.74
CA CYS A 67 2.23 -3.62 -0.55
C CYS A 67 1.31 -4.29 0.48
N PHE A 68 1.01 -5.56 0.26
CA PHE A 68 0.15 -6.36 1.14
C PHE A 68 0.88 -7.58 1.67
N LYS A 69 0.50 -7.98 2.87
CA LYS A 69 0.79 -9.28 3.45
C LYS A 69 -0.47 -9.86 4.06
N ASP A 70 -0.85 -11.06 3.68
CA ASP A 70 -1.76 -11.90 4.47
C ASP A 70 -1.00 -12.65 5.59
N ALA A 71 -1.66 -13.62 6.22
CA ALA A 71 -1.07 -14.40 7.31
C ALA A 71 0.10 -15.30 6.84
N GLU A 72 0.01 -15.87 5.64
CA GLU A 72 1.04 -16.74 5.08
C GLU A 72 2.26 -15.90 4.67
N GLN A 73 2.02 -14.78 4.01
CA GLN A 73 3.06 -13.84 3.59
C GLN A 73 3.81 -13.21 4.78
N LEU A 74 3.13 -13.00 5.90
CA LEU A 74 3.78 -12.62 7.16
C LEU A 74 4.70 -13.74 7.68
N ALA A 75 4.24 -14.99 7.67
CA ALA A 75 5.04 -16.12 8.15
C ALA A 75 6.28 -16.37 7.28
N ASN A 76 6.16 -16.09 5.97
CA ASN A 76 7.19 -16.36 4.98
C ASN A 76 8.08 -15.16 4.64
N ASN A 77 7.86 -13.98 5.26
CA ASN A 77 8.55 -12.73 4.96
C ASN A 77 8.49 -12.32 3.47
N THR A 78 7.30 -12.50 2.88
CA THR A 78 7.00 -12.14 1.50
C THR A 78 5.89 -11.09 1.43
N HIS A 79 5.71 -10.47 0.27
CA HIS A 79 4.63 -9.52 0.01
C HIS A 79 4.24 -9.48 -1.47
N ILE A 80 3.05 -8.94 -1.73
CA ILE A 80 2.61 -8.52 -3.06
C ILE A 80 2.68 -6.99 -3.15
N ALA A 81 3.28 -6.46 -4.21
CA ALA A 81 3.21 -5.04 -4.53
C ALA A 81 2.10 -4.79 -5.55
N SER A 82 1.34 -3.72 -5.36
CA SER A 82 0.18 -3.39 -6.17
C SER A 82 0.12 -1.91 -6.48
N HIS A 83 -0.49 -1.58 -7.62
CA HIS A 83 -0.97 -0.23 -7.92
C HIS A 83 -2.49 -0.23 -7.88
N GLY A 84 -3.08 0.75 -7.20
CA GLY A 84 -4.50 1.07 -7.29
C GLY A 84 -4.68 2.34 -8.12
N TYR A 85 -5.29 2.23 -9.30
CA TYR A 85 -5.40 3.35 -10.24
C TYR A 85 -6.67 4.14 -9.99
N VAL A 86 -6.55 5.47 -10.03
CA VAL A 86 -7.62 6.45 -9.80
C VAL A 86 -7.70 7.43 -10.96
N THR A 87 -8.88 7.97 -11.22
CA THR A 87 -9.05 8.96 -12.30
C THR A 87 -8.59 10.36 -11.89
N ASP A 88 -8.61 10.69 -10.60
CA ASP A 88 -8.04 11.92 -10.04
C ASP A 88 -7.58 11.75 -8.58
N ARG A 89 -6.81 12.72 -8.08
CA ARG A 89 -6.17 12.69 -6.74
C ARG A 89 -7.16 12.80 -5.56
N LEU A 90 -8.39 13.21 -5.82
CA LEU A 90 -9.46 13.41 -4.83
C LEU A 90 -10.46 12.24 -4.81
N LYS A 91 -10.39 11.30 -5.77
CA LYS A 91 -11.26 10.12 -5.76
C LYS A 91 -10.96 9.18 -4.61
N ASN A 92 -12.04 8.61 -4.09
CA ASN A 92 -12.02 7.63 -3.02
C ASN A 92 -12.24 6.20 -3.53
N PHE A 93 -12.21 5.99 -4.85
CA PHE A 93 -12.36 4.67 -5.45
C PHE A 93 -11.35 4.44 -6.56
N ILE A 94 -10.85 3.20 -6.63
CA ILE A 94 -10.02 2.75 -7.75
C ILE A 94 -10.93 2.38 -8.94
N HIS A 95 -10.42 2.52 -10.16
CA HIS A 95 -11.10 1.99 -11.35
C HIS A 95 -10.43 0.71 -11.88
N GLU A 96 -9.17 0.46 -11.51
CA GLU A 96 -8.46 -0.79 -11.77
C GLU A 96 -7.32 -0.96 -10.76
N ALA A 97 -6.82 -2.18 -10.63
CA ALA A 97 -5.59 -2.48 -9.93
C ALA A 97 -4.64 -3.31 -10.79
N THR A 98 -3.34 -3.26 -10.47
CA THR A 98 -2.35 -4.20 -10.98
C THR A 98 -1.53 -4.74 -9.85
N HIS A 99 -1.07 -5.99 -10.01
CA HIS A 99 -0.40 -6.73 -8.95
C HIS A 99 0.84 -7.41 -9.51
N THR A 100 1.92 -7.33 -8.77
CA THR A 100 3.12 -8.11 -9.06
C THR A 100 2.99 -9.51 -8.48
N PRO A 101 3.74 -10.50 -8.99
CA PRO A 101 3.97 -11.74 -8.25
C PRO A 101 4.50 -11.47 -6.84
N GLU A 102 4.20 -12.40 -5.95
CA GLU A 102 4.76 -12.43 -4.60
C GLU A 102 6.30 -12.44 -4.65
N LYS A 103 6.92 -11.71 -3.73
CA LYS A 103 8.37 -11.59 -3.62
C LYS A 103 8.81 -11.43 -2.17
N GLN A 104 10.08 -11.72 -1.92
CA GLN A 104 10.71 -11.57 -0.61
C GLN A 104 10.73 -10.10 -0.16
N ASP A 105 10.58 -9.82 1.13
CA ASP A 105 10.65 -8.46 1.69
C ASP A 105 11.94 -7.75 1.34
N GLY A 106 13.05 -8.50 1.36
CA GLY A 106 14.38 -8.02 0.99
C GLY A 106 14.56 -7.69 -0.51
N THR A 107 13.50 -7.82 -1.32
CA THR A 107 13.56 -7.41 -2.74
C THR A 107 13.87 -5.92 -2.82
N LYS A 108 15.01 -5.60 -3.42
CA LYS A 108 15.51 -4.23 -3.53
C LYS A 108 14.85 -3.49 -4.69
N LYS A 109 14.53 -2.23 -4.45
CA LYS A 109 14.33 -1.22 -5.50
C LYS A 109 15.69 -0.91 -6.15
N LYS A 110 15.66 -0.22 -7.30
CA LYS A 110 16.88 0.25 -7.96
C LYS A 110 17.81 1.09 -7.08
N ASN A 111 17.25 1.84 -6.13
CA ASN A 111 18.03 2.67 -5.20
C ASN A 111 18.59 1.89 -4.00
N GLY A 112 18.52 0.56 -3.99
CA GLY A 112 19.07 -0.28 -2.91
C GLY A 112 18.20 -0.36 -1.66
N VAL A 113 17.04 0.29 -1.63
CA VAL A 113 16.08 0.21 -0.52
C VAL A 113 15.12 -0.95 -0.74
N ASP A 114 14.77 -1.67 0.33
CA ASP A 114 13.76 -2.73 0.28
C ASP A 114 12.41 -2.20 -0.20
N VAL A 115 11.70 -3.02 -0.97
CA VAL A 115 10.30 -2.77 -1.31
C VAL A 115 9.44 -2.73 -0.04
N TRP A 116 9.70 -3.67 0.88
CA TRP A 116 9.17 -3.68 2.23
C TRP A 116 10.30 -3.42 3.24
N PRO A 117 10.53 -2.16 3.66
CA PRO A 117 11.57 -1.85 4.64
C PRO A 117 11.31 -2.48 6.01
N GLY A 118 12.37 -3.02 6.63
CA GLY A 118 12.35 -3.39 8.04
C GLY A 118 12.30 -2.15 8.95
N GLY A 119 11.87 -2.34 10.21
CA GLY A 119 11.90 -1.29 11.23
C GLY A 119 10.81 -0.21 11.11
N LEU A 120 9.84 -0.38 10.21
CA LEU A 120 8.71 0.55 10.12
C LEU A 120 7.81 0.45 11.35
N LYS A 121 7.43 1.61 11.89
CA LYS A 121 6.43 1.72 12.95
C LYS A 121 5.03 1.51 12.39
N CYS A 122 4.23 0.72 13.09
CA CYS A 122 2.81 0.60 12.80
C CYS A 122 2.14 1.95 13.11
N VAL A 123 1.49 2.57 12.12
CA VAL A 123 0.81 3.87 12.32
C VAL A 123 -0.58 3.70 12.89
N VAL A 124 -1.24 2.58 12.62
CA VAL A 124 -2.56 2.21 13.16
C VAL A 124 -2.84 0.72 12.93
N GLU A 125 -3.60 0.10 13.83
CA GLU A 125 -4.15 -1.25 13.67
C GLU A 125 -5.68 -1.20 13.76
N VAL A 126 -6.37 -1.71 12.74
CA VAL A 126 -7.83 -1.60 12.63
C VAL A 126 -8.44 -2.91 12.15
N ALA A 127 -9.72 -3.14 12.46
CA ALA A 127 -10.43 -4.27 11.87
C ALA A 127 -10.59 -4.09 10.34
N TYR A 128 -10.43 -5.16 9.58
CA TYR A 128 -10.49 -5.16 8.13
C TYR A 128 -11.78 -4.52 7.61
N GLY A 129 -11.64 -3.63 6.63
CA GLY A 129 -12.75 -2.86 6.05
C GLY A 129 -13.17 -1.65 6.88
N GLN A 130 -12.59 -1.43 8.06
CA GLN A 130 -12.82 -0.21 8.85
C GLN A 130 -11.77 0.85 8.52
N VAL A 131 -12.19 2.10 8.40
CA VAL A 131 -11.27 3.24 8.31
C VAL A 131 -11.14 3.85 9.69
N PRO A 132 -9.93 4.02 10.24
CA PRO A 132 -9.73 4.62 11.56
C PRO A 132 -10.14 6.09 11.56
N LYS A 133 -10.31 6.66 12.76
CA LYS A 133 -10.38 8.11 12.91
C LYS A 133 -8.99 8.72 12.77
N GLN A 134 -8.94 10.01 12.40
CA GLN A 134 -7.67 10.69 12.20
C GLN A 134 -6.82 10.70 13.47
N GLU A 135 -7.45 10.81 14.65
CA GLU A 135 -6.78 10.86 15.95
C GLU A 135 -6.15 9.52 16.36
N GLU A 136 -6.57 8.42 15.73
CA GLU A 136 -6.06 7.07 16.00
C GLU A 136 -4.76 6.78 15.21
N ILE A 137 -4.44 7.63 14.22
CA ILE A 137 -3.26 7.46 13.36
C ILE A 137 -2.04 8.12 14.01
N GLN A 138 -1.06 7.31 14.34
CA GLN A 138 0.21 7.72 14.93
C GLN A 138 1.26 7.91 13.84
N VAL A 139 1.37 9.13 13.31
CA VAL A 139 2.50 9.56 12.49
C VAL A 139 3.42 10.46 13.31
N GLU A 140 4.73 10.26 13.18
CA GLU A 140 5.77 11.08 13.82
C GLU A 140 5.99 12.40 13.07
#